data_AF-A0A8S2V6J5-F1
#
_entry.id   AF-A0A8S2V6J5-F1
#
_cell.length_a   1.000
_cell.length_b   1.000
_cell.length_c   1.000
_cell.angle_alpha   90.00
_cell.angle_beta   90.00
_cell.angle_gamma   90.00
#
_symmetry.space_group_name_H-M   'P 1'
#
loop_
_entity.id
_entity.type
_entity.pdbx_description
1 polymer ?
#
loop_
_entity_poly.entity_id
_entity_poly.type
_entity_poly.pdbx_seq_one_letter_code
_entity_poly.pdbx_strand_id
1 'polypeptide(L)' 'LGSEKVKASLSKGKQLTETNNINKSLLVLGTCISALSDSVKRAGHIPYRDSKLTRLLADSLGGHGITLMVC' A
#
# COMPACT_ATOMS: atom_id res chain seq x y z
N LEU A 1 0.03 -14.19 0.16
CA LEU A 1 0.89 -14.36 -1.04
C LEU A 1 1.46 -12.98 -1.38
N GLY A 2 2.78 -12.84 -1.53
CA GLY A 2 3.47 -11.55 -1.63
C GLY A 2 4.36 -11.25 -0.42
N SER A 3 5.26 -12.17 -0.08
CA SER A 3 6.28 -11.99 0.98
C SER A 3 7.63 -12.53 0.51
N GLU A 4 7.95 -12.30 -0.76
CA GLU A 4 9.29 -12.54 -1.28
C GLU A 4 10.25 -11.54 -0.64
N LYS A 5 10.83 -12.01 0.45
CA LYS A 5 11.83 -11.36 1.28
C LYS A 5 12.91 -10.81 0.36
N VAL A 6 12.97 -9.48 0.28
CA VAL A 6 14.05 -8.71 -0.36
C VAL A 6 15.45 -9.19 0.09
N LYS A 7 15.55 -9.80 1.27
CA LYS A 7 16.77 -10.45 1.79
C LYS A 7 17.33 -11.58 0.92
N ALA A 8 16.56 -12.20 0.02
CA ALA A 8 17.02 -13.33 -0.80
C ALA A 8 17.59 -12.91 -2.17
N SER A 9 17.44 -11.65 -2.59
CA SER A 9 17.86 -11.20 -3.91
C SER A 9 19.23 -10.54 -3.86
N LEU A 10 20.22 -11.08 -4.57
CA LEU A 10 21.55 -10.46 -4.81
C LEU A 10 21.47 -9.21 -5.73
N SER A 11 20.30 -8.57 -5.82
CA SER A 11 20.04 -7.45 -6.71
C SER A 11 20.71 -6.18 -6.19
N LYS A 12 21.63 -5.62 -6.97
CA LYS A 12 22.40 -4.41 -6.59
C LYS A 12 21.65 -3.13 -6.95
N GLY A 13 21.67 -2.15 -6.04
CA GLY A 13 21.36 -0.74 -6.31
C GLY A 13 19.93 -0.45 -6.80
N LYS A 14 19.76 -0.28 -8.12
CA LYS A 14 18.49 0.15 -8.74
C LYS A 14 17.38 -0.87 -8.59
N GLN A 15 17.68 -2.14 -8.81
CA GLN A 15 16.68 -3.22 -8.71
C GLN A 15 16.20 -3.41 -7.27
N LEU A 16 17.10 -3.33 -6.28
CA LEU A 16 16.73 -3.34 -4.86
C LEU A 16 15.80 -2.16 -4.51
N THR A 17 16.12 -0.97 -5.04
CA THR A 17 15.32 0.25 -4.82
C THR A 17 13.94 0.12 -5.44
N GLU A 18 13.85 -0.42 -6.65
CA GLU A 18 12.58 -0.70 -7.33
C GLU A 18 11.75 -1.73 -6.55
N THR A 19 12.32 -2.88 -6.18
CA THR A 19 11.64 -3.90 -5.38
C THR A 19 11.17 -3.34 -4.03
N ASN A 20 11.99 -2.51 -3.38
CA ASN A 20 11.61 -1.85 -2.13
C ASN A 20 10.44 -0.88 -2.34
N ASN A 21 10.47 -0.08 -3.41
CA ASN A 21 9.36 0.83 -3.74
C ASN A 21 8.05 0.07 -4.05
N ILE A 22 8.13 -1.05 -4.76
CA ILE A 22 6.97 -1.94 -5.01
C ILE A 22 6.41 -2.44 -3.68
N ASN A 23 7.25 -3.05 -2.85
CA ASN A 23 6.84 -3.57 -1.54
C ASN A 23 6.30 -2.47 -0.62
N LYS A 24 6.92 -1.30 -0.61
CA LYS A 24 6.43 -0.13 0.12
C LYS A 24 5.04 0.26 -0.36
N SER A 25 4.81 0.35 -1.67
CA SER A 25 3.51 0.73 -2.20
C SER A 25 2.40 -0.26 -1.83
N LEU A 26 2.69 -1.56 -1.86
CA LEU A 26 1.76 -2.63 -1.48
C LEU A 26 1.49 -2.63 0.04
N LEU A 27 2.53 -2.41 0.86
CA LEU A 27 2.39 -2.32 2.31
C LEU A 27 1.54 -1.12 2.73
N VAL A 28 1.78 0.06 2.13
CA VAL A 28 0.99 1.27 2.40
C VAL A 28 -0.46 1.08 1.95
N LEU A 29 -0.69 0.38 0.83
CA LEU A 29 -2.04 0.02 0.38
C LEU A 29 -2.76 -0.86 1.41
N GLY A 30 -2.12 -1.93 1.88
CA GLY A 30 -2.68 -2.79 2.94
C GLY A 30 -2.95 -2.04 4.25
N THR A 31 -2.08 -1.09 4.60
CA THR A 31 -2.26 -0.22 5.77
C THR A 31 -3.46 0.71 5.62
N CYS A 32 -3.63 1.35 4.45
CA CYS A 32 -4.78 2.19 4.15
C CYS A 32 -6.09 1.40 4.22
N ILE A 33 -6.13 0.21 3.60
CA ILE A 33 -7.31 -0.68 3.63
C ILE A 33 -7.62 -1.13 5.06
N SER A 34 -6.61 -1.50 5.84
CA SER A 34 -6.80 -1.91 7.24
C SER A 34 -7.36 -0.77 8.10
N ALA A 35 -6.87 0.46 7.89
CA ALA A 35 -7.37 1.65 8.57
C ALA A 35 -8.81 1.97 8.15
N LEU A 36 -9.16 1.78 6.88
CA LEU A 36 -10.52 1.95 6.37
C LEU A 36 -11.48 0.85 6.83
N SER A 37 -11.02 -0.38 7.02
CA SER A 37 -11.87 -1.49 7.45
C SER A 37 -12.26 -1.39 8.93
N ASP A 38 -11.46 -0.73 9.74
CA ASP A 38 -11.69 -0.54 11.18
C ASP A 38 -12.49 0.75 11.40
N SER A 39 -13.71 0.62 11.95
CA SER A 39 -14.62 1.75 12.17
C SER A 39 -14.06 2.83 13.11
N VAL A 40 -13.16 2.46 14.02
CA VAL A 40 -12.50 3.39 14.93
C VAL A 40 -11.36 4.11 14.21
N LYS A 41 -10.56 3.38 13.42
CA LYS A 41 -9.43 3.97 12.67
C LYS A 41 -9.85 4.77 11.44
N ARG A 42 -11.02 4.49 10.87
CA ARG A 42 -11.57 5.20 9.70
C ARG A 42 -11.79 6.69 9.97
N ALA A 43 -12.09 7.07 11.21
CA ALA A 43 -12.23 8.48 11.61
C ALA A 43 -10.87 9.20 11.78
N GLY A 44 -9.76 8.45 11.79
CA GLY A 44 -8.41 8.96 11.94
C GLY A 44 -7.72 9.30 10.63
N HIS A 45 -6.44 9.66 10.73
CA HIS A 45 -5.61 9.92 9.56
C HIS A 45 -5.30 8.64 8.78
N ILE A 46 -5.64 8.63 7.49
CA ILE A 46 -5.30 7.53 6.58
C ILE A 46 -4.08 7.95 5.72
N PRO A 47 -2.98 7.17 5.72
CA PRO A 47 -1.70 7.58 5.14
C PRO A 47 -1.65 7.41 3.61
N TYR A 48 -2.63 7.93 2.87
CA TYR A 48 -2.65 7.86 1.41
C TYR A 48 -1.40 8.47 0.76
N ARG A 49 -0.74 9.42 1.44
CA ARG A 49 0.42 10.16 0.92
C ARG A 49 1.75 9.39 0.99
N ASP A 50 1.80 8.27 1.71
CA ASP A 50 3.05 7.53 1.96
C ASP A 50 3.54 6.74 0.74
N SER A 51 2.66 6.55 -0.24
CA SER A 51 2.97 5.95 -1.54
C SER A 51 2.26 6.72 -2.66
N LYS A 52 2.92 6.83 -3.82
CA LYS A 52 2.30 7.40 -5.03
C LYS A 52 1.05 6.61 -5.44
N LEU A 53 1.06 5.29 -5.27
CA LEU A 53 -0.07 4.41 -5.60
C LEU A 53 -1.30 4.74 -4.76
N THR A 54 -1.15 4.80 -3.44
CA THR A 54 -2.27 5.09 -2.52
C THR A 54 -2.76 6.52 -2.65
N ARG A 55 -1.92 7.44 -3.10
CA ARG A 55 -2.32 8.83 -3.37
C ARG A 55 -3.17 8.95 -4.62
N LEU A 56 -2.86 8.17 -5.67
CA LEU A 56 -3.70 8.07 -6.86
C LEU A 56 -5.03 7.38 -6.55
N LEU A 57 -5.02 6.40 -5.66
CA LEU A 57 -6.20 5.62 -5.27
C LEU A 57 -6.99 6.21 -4.10
N ALA A 58 -6.61 7.38 -3.57
CA ALA A 58 -7.24 7.96 -2.38
C ALA A 58 -8.76 8.14 -2.57
N ASP A 59 -9.17 8.66 -3.74
CA ASP A 59 -10.57 8.89 -4.06
C ASP A 59 -11.34 7.57 -4.26
N SER A 60 -10.68 6.52 -4.74
CA SER A 60 -11.28 5.18 -4.90
C SER A 60 -11.43 4.45 -3.57
N LEU A 61 -10.48 4.64 -2.64
CA LEU A 61 -10.40 3.91 -1.36
C LEU A 61 -11.21 4.56 -0.24
N GLY A 62 -11.22 5.89 -0.14
CA GLY A 62 -11.88 6.63 0.93
C GLY A 62 -12.89 7.69 0.46
N GLY A 63 -12.98 7.94 -0.84
CA GLY A 63 -13.97 8.83 -1.43
C GLY A 63 -15.28 8.12 -1.75
N HIS A 64 -15.93 8.52 -2.84
CA HIS A 64 -17.20 7.93 -3.30
C HIS A 64 -17.02 6.62 -4.10
N GLY A 65 -15.79 6.15 -4.28
CA GLY A 65 -15.51 4.90 -5.00
C GLY A 65 -15.83 3.66 -4.16
N ILE A 66 -16.33 2.61 -4.83
CA ILE A 66 -16.42 1.28 -4.23
C ILE A 66 -15.14 0.53 -4.61
N THR A 67 -14.32 0.18 -3.62
CA THR A 67 -13.14 -0.64 -3.85
C THR A 67 -13.40 -2.09 -3.43
N LEU A 68 -13.19 -3.02 -4.36
CA LEU A 68 -13.14 -4.46 -4.11
C LEU A 68 -11.70 -4.95 -4.25
N MET A 69 -11.15 -5.53 -3.19
CA MET A 69 -9.86 -6.21 -3.24
C MET A 69 -10.08 -7.67 -3.64
N VAL A 70 -9.51 -8.07 -4.78
CA VAL A 70 -9.46 -9.47 -5.21
C VAL A 70 -8.09 -10.02 -4.79
N CYS A 71 -8.11 -11.08 -3.97
CA CYS A 71 -6.91 -11.73 -3.43
C CYS A 71 -6.63 -13.05 -4.15
#